data_AF-A0A259JVA1-F1
#
_entry.id   AF-A0A259JVA1-F1
#
_cell.length_a   1.000
_cell.length_b   1.000
_cell.length_c   1.000
_cell.angle_alpha   90.00
_cell.angle_beta   90.00
_cell.angle_gamma   90.00
#
_symmetry.space_group_name_H-M   'P 1'
#
loop_
_entity.id
_entity.type
_entity.pdbx_description
1 polymer ?
#
loop_
_entity_poly.entity_id
_entity_poly.type
_entity_poly.pdbx_seq_one_letter_code
_entity_poly.pdbx_strand_id
1 'polypeptide(L)'
;AKEGRKYGMFLVVASQRPSELSKTVLSQCSNFVVHRIQNPDDLSQIRQMTPFISDAVLKRLPSLPKQHALVFGTSVNLPTTFKVRNADPRPSSDDTRIVDLWFHEEGRLADVALLSAAPTARDDVEDLV
;
A
#
# COMPACT_ATOMS: atom_id res chain seq x y z
N ALA A 1 -15.82 -2.49 12.87
CA ALA A 1 -16.02 -1.09 12.43
C ALA A 1 -17.13 -0.36 13.21
N LYS A 2 -18.36 -0.89 13.29
CA LYS A 2 -19.53 -0.21 13.89
C LYS A 2 -19.33 0.32 15.33
N GLU A 3 -18.72 -0.46 16.21
CA GLU A 3 -18.54 -0.10 17.63
C GLU A 3 -17.20 0.57 17.96
N GLY A 4 -16.25 0.64 17.01
CA GLY A 4 -14.89 1.11 17.30
C GLY A 4 -14.84 2.55 17.82
N ARG A 5 -15.75 3.40 17.32
CA ARG A 5 -15.88 4.80 17.77
C ARG A 5 -16.25 4.92 19.25
N LYS A 6 -17.02 3.98 19.79
CA LYS A 6 -17.42 3.95 21.21
C LYS A 6 -16.22 3.71 22.13
N TYR A 7 -15.21 2.99 21.64
CA TYR A 7 -14.03 2.58 22.42
C TYR A 7 -12.74 3.30 21.98
N GLY A 8 -12.85 4.33 21.15
CA GLY A 8 -11.68 5.09 20.66
C GLY A 8 -10.74 4.28 19.76
N MET A 9 -11.22 3.21 19.11
CA MET A 9 -10.42 2.35 18.26
C MET A 9 -10.45 2.77 16.79
N PHE A 10 -9.30 2.72 16.13
CA PHE A 10 -9.15 2.93 14.70
C PHE A 10 -8.86 1.61 13.98
N LEU A 11 -9.45 1.46 12.79
CA LEU A 11 -9.17 0.36 11.88
C LEU A 11 -8.62 0.94 10.58
N VAL A 12 -7.46 0.47 10.17
CA VAL A 12 -6.88 0.75 8.86
C VAL A 12 -6.93 -0.52 8.04
N VAL A 13 -7.54 -0.45 6.87
CA VAL A 13 -7.60 -1.54 5.90
C VAL A 13 -6.76 -1.14 4.69
N ALA A 14 -5.80 -1.98 4.33
CA ALA A 14 -4.96 -1.78 3.16
C ALA A 14 -5.09 -3.00 2.24
N SER A 15 -5.28 -2.76 0.94
CA SER A 15 -5.32 -3.80 -0.08
C SER A 15 -4.80 -3.24 -1.40
N GLN A 16 -4.18 -4.11 -2.21
CA GLN A 16 -3.82 -3.81 -3.59
C GLN A 16 -5.01 -3.94 -4.55
N ARG A 17 -6.03 -4.73 -4.15
CA ARG A 17 -7.25 -5.00 -4.91
C ARG A 17 -8.46 -4.69 -4.04
N PRO A 18 -8.95 -3.44 -4.06
CA PRO A 18 -10.13 -3.08 -3.28
C PRO A 18 -11.37 -3.87 -3.68
N SER A 19 -11.45 -4.41 -4.91
CA SER A 19 -12.54 -5.29 -5.36
C SER A 19 -12.73 -6.57 -4.54
N GLU A 20 -11.64 -7.11 -3.98
CA GLU A 20 -11.66 -8.33 -3.17
C GLU A 20 -12.11 -8.07 -1.71
N LEU A 21 -12.20 -6.80 -1.30
CA LEU A 21 -12.66 -6.43 0.04
C LEU A 21 -14.19 -6.43 0.12
N SER A 22 -14.71 -6.86 1.28
CA SER A 22 -16.14 -6.83 1.56
C SER A 22 -16.70 -5.41 1.47
N LYS A 23 -17.75 -5.23 0.66
CA LYS A 23 -18.51 -3.97 0.54
C LYS A 23 -19.02 -3.47 1.89
N THR A 24 -19.34 -4.38 2.81
CA THR A 24 -19.79 -4.04 4.16
C THR A 24 -18.67 -3.43 5.01
N VAL A 25 -17.43 -3.89 4.87
CA VAL A 25 -16.29 -3.29 5.59
C VAL A 25 -15.99 -1.92 5.01
N LEU A 26 -15.93 -1.86 3.68
CA LEU A 26 -15.64 -0.64 2.94
C LEU A 26 -16.67 0.47 3.16
N SER A 27 -17.96 0.15 3.24
CA SER A 27 -19.02 1.14 3.52
C SER A 27 -18.96 1.74 4.92
N GLN A 28 -18.19 1.13 5.83
CA GLN A 28 -17.97 1.65 7.18
C GLN A 28 -16.69 2.50 7.28
N CYS A 29 -15.86 2.53 6.23
CA CYS A 29 -14.68 3.39 6.17
C CYS A 29 -15.12 4.83 5.89
N SER A 30 -14.76 5.76 6.78
CA SER A 30 -15.09 7.18 6.63
C SER A 30 -14.06 7.97 5.81
N ASN A 31 -12.85 7.43 5.68
CA ASN A 31 -11.71 8.06 5.03
C ASN A 31 -11.01 7.03 4.15
N PHE A 32 -10.52 7.49 3.01
CA PHE A 32 -9.84 6.65 2.03
C PHE A 32 -8.62 7.37 1.51
N VAL A 33 -7.57 6.58 1.30
CA VAL A 33 -6.34 6.99 0.63
C VAL A 33 -6.15 6.02 -0.52
N VAL A 34 -6.31 6.53 -1.74
CA VAL A 34 -6.31 5.72 -2.96
C VAL A 34 -5.09 6.06 -3.79
N HIS A 35 -4.21 5.09 -3.94
CA HIS A 35 -3.06 5.17 -4.84
C HIS A 35 -3.48 4.95 -6.30
N ARG A 36 -2.50 4.94 -7.21
CA ARG A 36 -2.73 4.62 -8.61
C ARG A 36 -3.42 3.26 -8.75
N ILE A 37 -4.60 3.25 -9.37
CA ILE A 37 -5.38 2.04 -9.69
C ILE A 37 -5.73 2.10 -11.17
N GLN A 38 -5.45 0.99 -11.87
CA GLN A 38 -5.69 0.87 -13.31
C GLN A 38 -6.79 -0.15 -13.64
N ASN A 39 -7.04 -1.10 -12.75
CA ASN A 39 -8.05 -2.12 -12.95
C ASN A 39 -9.46 -1.48 -12.96
N PRO A 40 -10.28 -1.74 -14.00
CA PRO A 40 -11.60 -1.11 -14.15
C PRO A 40 -12.60 -1.57 -13.08
N ASP A 41 -12.50 -2.81 -12.60
CA ASP A 41 -13.37 -3.35 -11.54
C ASP A 41 -13.08 -2.66 -10.20
N ASP A 42 -11.80 -2.47 -9.87
CA ASP A 42 -11.36 -1.73 -8.68
C ASP A 42 -11.80 -0.25 -8.74
N LEU A 43 -11.69 0.40 -9.90
CA LEU A 43 -12.17 1.77 -10.10
C LEU A 43 -13.69 1.87 -9.94
N SER A 44 -14.43 0.88 -10.45
CA SER A 44 -15.88 0.79 -10.30
C SER A 44 -16.29 0.60 -8.84
N GLN A 45 -15.56 -0.25 -8.10
CA GLN A 45 -15.76 -0.43 -6.67
C GLN A 45 -15.57 0.89 -5.91
N ILE A 46 -14.48 1.62 -6.20
CA ILE A 46 -14.20 2.92 -5.57
C ILE A 46 -15.30 3.93 -5.87
N ARG A 47 -15.73 4.00 -7.13
CA ARG A 47 -16.84 4.86 -7.53
C ARG A 47 -18.12 4.58 -6.74
N GLN A 48 -18.47 3.31 -6.54
CA GLN A 48 -19.65 2.92 -5.75
C GLN A 48 -19.53 3.33 -4.28
N MET A 49 -18.31 3.35 -3.73
CA MET A 49 -18.06 3.74 -2.34
C MET A 49 -18.12 5.26 -2.12
N THR A 50 -17.86 6.06 -3.16
CA THR A 50 -17.74 7.52 -3.05
C THR A 50 -18.63 8.29 -4.00
N PRO A 51 -19.95 8.35 -3.71
CA PRO A 51 -20.90 9.07 -4.55
C PRO A 51 -20.66 10.59 -4.59
N PHE A 52 -19.91 11.14 -3.63
CA PHE A 52 -19.60 12.57 -3.53
C PHE A 52 -18.36 12.99 -4.32
N ILE A 53 -17.62 12.07 -4.92
CA ILE A 53 -16.45 12.39 -5.75
C ILE A 53 -16.86 12.46 -7.21
N SER A 54 -16.46 13.53 -7.90
CA SER A 54 -16.76 13.66 -9.32
C SER A 54 -16.01 12.62 -10.16
N ASP A 55 -16.68 12.15 -11.20
CA ASP A 55 -16.09 11.23 -12.18
C ASP A 55 -14.77 11.75 -12.77
N ALA A 56 -14.64 13.06 -12.92
CA ALA A 56 -13.43 13.70 -13.43
C ALA A 56 -12.22 13.43 -12.51
N VAL A 57 -12.42 13.41 -11.19
CA VAL A 57 -11.35 13.10 -10.22
C VAL A 57 -10.99 11.61 -10.29
N LEU A 58 -12.00 10.72 -10.33
CA LEU A 58 -11.76 9.27 -10.42
C LEU A 58 -11.05 8.87 -11.72
N LYS A 59 -11.36 9.54 -12.84
CA LYS A 59 -10.67 9.33 -14.13
C LYS A 59 -9.18 9.69 -14.10
N ARG A 60 -8.71 10.42 -13.08
CA ARG A 60 -7.29 10.74 -12.90
C ARG A 60 -6.54 9.70 -12.07
N LEU A 61 -7.23 8.79 -11.37
CA LEU A 61 -6.59 7.74 -10.57
C LEU A 61 -5.62 6.86 -11.38
N PRO A 62 -5.93 6.44 -12.63
CA PRO A 62 -5.01 5.60 -13.41
C PRO A 62 -3.74 6.32 -13.85
N SER A 63 -3.79 7.65 -13.98
CA SER A 63 -2.67 8.51 -14.39
C SER A 63 -1.89 9.11 -13.23
N LEU A 64 -2.24 8.76 -11.98
CA LEU A 64 -1.46 9.19 -10.82
C LEU A 64 -0.01 8.69 -10.92
N PRO A 65 0.99 9.58 -10.73
CA PRO A 65 2.37 9.17 -10.68
C PRO A 65 2.64 8.26 -9.48
N LYS A 66 3.74 7.50 -9.54
CA LYS A 66 4.22 6.74 -8.37
C LYS A 66 4.37 7.70 -7.18
N GLN A 67 4.17 7.17 -5.98
CA GLN A 67 4.25 7.93 -4.73
C GLN A 67 3.18 9.03 -4.57
N HIS A 68 2.15 9.06 -5.42
CA HIS A 68 1.00 9.95 -5.23
C HIS A 68 -0.24 9.16 -4.84
N ALA A 69 -1.13 9.82 -4.11
CA ALA A 69 -2.42 9.28 -3.69
C ALA A 69 -3.48 10.37 -3.69
N LEU A 70 -4.71 9.96 -3.94
CA LEU A 70 -5.92 10.76 -3.71
C LEU A 70 -6.45 10.46 -2.30
N VAL A 71 -6.62 11.49 -1.48
CA VAL A 71 -7.31 11.38 -0.19
C VAL A 71 -8.69 12.01 -0.28
N PHE A 72 -9.68 11.34 0.31
CA PHE A 72 -11.05 11.82 0.41
C PHE A 72 -11.76 11.18 1.62
N GLY A 73 -12.91 11.75 1.96
CA GLY A 73 -13.72 11.34 3.11
C GLY A 73 -13.79 12.44 4.16
N THR A 74 -14.22 12.08 5.37
CA THR A 74 -14.51 13.05 6.44
C THR A 74 -13.30 13.80 6.99
N SER A 75 -12.08 13.31 6.75
CA SER A 75 -10.83 13.93 7.20
C SER A 75 -10.36 15.10 6.34
N VAL A 76 -10.95 15.35 5.18
CA VAL A 76 -10.58 16.44 4.28
C VAL A 76 -11.82 17.14 3.74
N ASN A 77 -11.77 18.47 3.60
CA ASN A 77 -12.91 19.24 3.07
C ASN A 77 -13.13 19.03 1.57
N LEU A 78 -12.06 18.73 0.82
CA LEU A 78 -12.10 18.49 -0.62
C LEU A 78 -11.18 17.32 -0.99
N PRO A 79 -11.60 16.43 -1.89
CA PRO A 79 -10.73 15.39 -2.44
C PRO A 79 -9.45 16.00 -3.00
N THR A 80 -8.30 15.59 -2.47
CA THR A 80 -7.01 16.20 -2.79
C THR A 80 -5.98 15.14 -3.13
N THR A 81 -5.17 15.39 -4.16
CA THR A 81 -4.02 14.54 -4.51
C THR A 81 -2.79 15.07 -3.78
N PHE A 82 -2.01 14.17 -3.17
CA PHE A 82 -0.78 14.52 -2.46
C PHE A 82 0.34 13.53 -2.77
N LYS A 83 1.59 13.96 -2.57
CA LYS A 83 2.77 13.10 -2.64
C LYS A 83 3.00 12.46 -1.26
N VAL A 84 3.05 11.14 -1.23
CA VAL A 84 3.35 10.36 -0.03
C VAL A 84 4.83 10.52 0.33
N ARG A 85 5.14 10.67 1.61
CA ARG A 85 6.52 10.78 2.09
C ARG A 85 7.24 9.43 1.90
N ASN A 86 8.57 9.48 1.76
CA ASN A 86 9.37 8.27 1.81
C ASN A 86 9.30 7.69 3.22
N ALA A 87 9.16 6.36 3.31
CA ALA A 87 9.26 5.67 4.60
C ALA A 87 10.72 5.64 5.06
N ASP A 88 10.92 5.89 6.34
CA ASP A 88 12.21 5.81 7.02
C ASP A 88 12.01 5.16 8.40
N PRO A 89 12.49 3.92 8.62
CA PRO A 89 13.19 3.07 7.64
C PRO A 89 12.25 2.54 6.54
N ARG A 90 12.82 2.15 5.40
CA ARG A 90 12.05 1.50 4.33
C ARG A 90 11.57 0.12 4.78
N PRO A 91 10.34 -0.29 4.43
CA PRO A 91 9.87 -1.64 4.71
C PRO A 91 10.72 -2.67 3.96
N SER A 92 11.00 -3.80 4.60
CA SER A 92 11.67 -4.95 3.99
C SER A 92 10.72 -5.67 3.02
N SER A 93 10.53 -5.09 1.84
CA SER A 93 9.58 -5.54 0.83
C SER A 93 10.21 -5.64 -0.56
N ASP A 94 11.54 -5.73 -0.63
CA ASP A 94 12.24 -5.85 -1.91
C ASP A 94 11.92 -7.20 -2.55
N ASP A 95 11.68 -7.18 -3.87
CA ASP A 95 11.42 -8.39 -4.63
C ASP A 95 12.65 -9.31 -4.59
N THR A 96 12.40 -10.61 -4.48
CA THR A 96 13.48 -11.58 -4.57
C THR A 96 14.13 -11.56 -5.94
N ARG A 97 15.45 -11.64 -6.02
CA ARG A 97 16.17 -11.71 -7.29
C ARG A 97 15.94 -13.09 -7.93
N ILE A 98 14.86 -13.20 -8.71
CA ILE A 98 14.41 -14.46 -9.34
C ILE A 98 15.53 -15.10 -10.19
N VAL A 99 16.34 -14.28 -10.86
CA VAL A 99 17.45 -14.76 -11.69
C VAL A 99 18.45 -15.59 -10.90
N ASP A 100 18.74 -15.20 -9.66
CA ASP A 100 19.69 -15.91 -8.77
C ASP A 100 19.08 -17.21 -8.23
N LEU A 101 17.75 -17.29 -8.14
CA LEU A 101 17.03 -18.44 -7.60
C LEU A 101 16.71 -19.51 -8.64
N TRP A 102 16.30 -19.11 -9.84
CA TRP A 102 15.76 -20.03 -10.84
C TRP A 102 16.81 -20.50 -11.83
N PHE A 103 17.88 -19.73 -12.03
CA PHE A 103 18.96 -20.06 -12.96
C PHE A 103 20.27 -20.29 -12.20
N HIS A 104 20.30 -21.34 -11.40
CA HIS A 104 21.51 -21.88 -10.76
C HIS A 104 21.98 -23.17 -11.45
N GLU A 105 23.29 -23.44 -11.40
CA GLU A 105 23.89 -24.69 -11.88
C GLU A 105 23.27 -25.91 -11.16
N GLU A 106 23.09 -27.02 -11.88
CA GLU A 106 22.60 -28.28 -11.31
C GLU A 106 23.48 -28.70 -10.12
N GLY A 107 22.86 -28.83 -8.94
CA GLY A 107 23.53 -29.23 -7.70
C GLY A 107 23.85 -28.10 -6.72
N ARG A 108 23.64 -26.83 -7.09
CA ARG A 108 23.72 -25.70 -6.15
C ARG A 108 22.40 -25.55 -5.40
N LEU A 109 22.41 -25.66 -4.07
CA LEU A 109 21.22 -25.35 -3.27
C LEU A 109 20.87 -23.86 -3.43
N ALA A 110 19.63 -23.56 -3.78
CA ALA A 110 19.12 -22.19 -3.78
C ALA A 110 18.89 -21.74 -2.33
N ASP A 111 19.65 -20.75 -1.87
CA ASP A 111 19.44 -20.12 -0.57
C ASP A 111 18.18 -19.24 -0.62
N VAL A 112 17.03 -19.86 -0.36
CA VAL A 112 15.75 -19.16 -0.24
C VAL A 112 15.60 -18.64 1.19
N ALA A 113 15.93 -17.36 1.40
CA ALA A 113 15.63 -16.68 2.66
C ALA A 113 14.13 -16.34 2.72
N LEU A 114 13.32 -17.18 3.35
CA LEU A 114 11.88 -16.98 3.55
C LEU A 114 11.53 -15.95 4.65
N LEU A 115 12.19 -14.77 4.63
CA LEU A 115 12.30 -13.75 5.69
C LEU A 115 13.59 -13.93 6.51
N SER A 116 14.66 -13.28 6.02
CA SER A 116 15.72 -12.85 6.92
C SER A 116 15.15 -11.73 7.78
N ALA A 117 15.09 -11.92 9.09
CA ALA A 117 15.09 -10.79 10.02
C ALA A 117 16.21 -9.84 9.58
N ALA A 118 15.91 -8.54 9.49
CA ALA A 118 16.88 -7.54 9.07
C ALA A 118 18.20 -7.73 9.83
N PRO A 119 19.38 -7.70 9.17
CA PRO A 119 20.63 -7.60 9.91
C PRO A 119 20.56 -6.28 10.67
N THR A 120 20.51 -6.40 11.99
CA THR A 120 20.64 -5.26 12.89
C THR A 120 22.04 -4.70 12.69
N ALA A 121 22.12 -3.40 12.43
CA ALA A 121 23.39 -2.69 12.37
C ALA A 121 24.16 -2.89 13.69
N ARG A 122 25.40 -3.38 13.57
CA ARG A 122 26.56 -3.36 14.49
C ARG A 122 27.70 -4.06 13.70
N ASP A 123 28.88 -3.51 13.46
CA ASP A 123 29.64 -2.50 14.19
C ASP A 123 30.47 -1.64 13.22
N ASP A 124 30.44 -0.33 13.45
CA ASP A 124 31.60 0.51 13.21
C ASP A 124 32.66 0.13 14.26
N VAL A 125 33.91 -0.05 13.82
CA VAL A 125 35.22 0.03 14.54
C VAL A 125 36.11 -1.14 14.13
N GLU A 126 36.92 -0.95 13.09
CA GLU A 126 38.32 -1.40 13.00
C GLU A 126 38.95 -0.91 11.67
N ASP A 127 39.15 0.41 11.57
CA ASP A 127 40.24 0.99 10.75
C ASP A 127 41.20 1.67 11.72
N LEU A 128 42.03 0.84 12.35
CA LEU A 128 43.23 1.29 13.04
C LEU A 128 44.33 0.22 12.92
N VAL A 129 44.88 0.07 11.71
CA VAL A 129 46.29 -0.26 11.47
C VAL A 129 46.76 0.45 10.20
#